data_AF-A0A377W342-F1
#
_entry.id   AF-A0A377W342-F1
#
_cell.length_a   1.000
_cell.length_b   1.000
_cell.length_c   1.000
_cell.angle_alpha   90.00
_cell.angle_beta   90.00
_cell.angle_gamma   90.00
#
_symmetry.space_group_name_H-M   'P 1'
#
loop_
_entity.id
_entity.type
_entity.pdbx_description
1 polymer ?
#
loop_
_entity_poly.entity_id
_entity_poly.type
_entity_poly.pdbx_seq_one_letter_code
_entity_poly.pdbx_strand_id
1 'polypeptide(L)'
;MTGIPLNKLMDLVGAKGTSARVLALNDYTTIIPIDDFYKFPVIMALKMNGQYMRIRDKGPLFIVYPYDSSAELQNQIYYSRSAWQVSKMIIE
;
A
#
# COMPACT_ATOMS: atom_id res chain seq x y z
N MET A 1 -0.27 -12.55 2.82
CA MET A 1 0.37 -12.03 1.59
C MET A 1 1.86 -11.82 1.86
N THR A 2 2.70 -11.74 0.83
CA THR A 2 4.13 -11.45 0.96
C THR A 2 4.48 -10.21 0.16
N GLY A 3 5.22 -9.30 0.77
CA GLY A 3 5.49 -7.97 0.24
C GLY A 3 6.63 -7.26 0.95
N ILE A 4 6.89 -6.04 0.53
CA ILE A 4 7.88 -5.15 1.13
C ILE A 4 7.17 -4.22 2.13
N PRO A 5 7.65 -4.09 3.39
CA PRO A 5 7.16 -3.07 4.30
C PRO A 5 7.34 -1.66 3.72
N LEU A 6 6.30 -0.83 3.75
CA LEU A 6 6.36 0.49 3.12
C LEU A 6 7.30 1.46 3.83
N ASN A 7 7.44 1.41 5.15
CA ASN A 7 8.48 2.17 5.86
C ASN A 7 9.87 1.91 5.29
N LYS A 8 10.26 0.63 5.13
CA LYS A 8 11.56 0.25 4.58
C LYS A 8 11.75 0.76 3.15
N LEU A 9 10.70 0.76 2.35
CA LEU A 9 10.75 1.32 1.01
C LEU A 9 10.95 2.84 1.04
N MET A 10 10.23 3.55 1.92
CA MET A 10 10.39 5.00 2.08
C MET A 10 11.80 5.38 2.53
N ASP A 11 12.34 4.65 3.51
CA ASP A 11 13.71 4.81 4.00
C ASP A 11 14.73 4.59 2.87
N LEU A 12 14.56 3.50 2.10
CA LEU A 12 15.47 3.13 1.01
C LEU A 12 15.52 4.18 -0.09
N VAL A 13 14.38 4.75 -0.48
CA VAL A 13 14.33 5.78 -1.54
C VAL A 13 14.61 7.19 -1.01
N GLY A 14 14.81 7.35 0.31
CA GLY A 14 15.02 8.64 0.95
C GLY A 14 13.82 9.58 0.77
N ALA A 15 12.60 9.05 0.87
CA ALA A 15 11.38 9.80 0.63
C ALA A 15 11.28 11.04 1.53
N LYS A 16 10.97 12.19 0.93
CA LYS A 16 10.73 13.46 1.63
C LYS A 16 9.35 13.96 1.24
N GLY A 17 8.47 14.11 2.23
CA GLY A 17 7.09 14.51 2.05
C GLY A 17 6.23 14.02 3.21
N THR A 18 4.98 14.43 3.22
CA THR A 18 3.99 14.04 4.25
C THR A 18 2.91 13.12 3.69
N SER A 19 2.78 13.02 2.37
CA SER A 19 1.80 12.15 1.73
C SER A 19 2.35 11.41 0.51
N ALA A 20 1.71 10.29 0.21
CA ALA A 20 1.93 9.49 -0.99
C ALA A 20 0.64 9.47 -1.81
N ARG A 21 0.68 10.07 -3.01
CA ARG A 21 -0.36 9.88 -4.02
C ARG A 21 -0.09 8.56 -4.75
N VAL A 22 -0.98 7.60 -4.58
CA VAL A 22 -0.89 6.26 -5.18
C VAL A 22 -1.84 6.17 -6.36
N LEU A 23 -1.32 5.72 -7.50
CA LEU A 23 -2.07 5.49 -8.72
C LEU A 23 -2.05 3.99 -9.06
N ALA A 24 -3.19 3.47 -9.48
CA ALA A 24 -3.36 2.11 -9.93
C ALA A 24 -3.49 2.01 -11.46
N LEU A 25 -3.40 0.79 -12.00
CA LEU A 25 -3.56 0.51 -13.44
C LEU A 25 -4.97 0.79 -13.96
N ASN A 26 -5.98 0.81 -13.09
CA ASN A 26 -7.38 1.08 -13.41
C ASN A 26 -7.77 2.55 -13.13
N ASP A 27 -6.80 3.46 -13.13
CA ASP A 27 -6.93 4.89 -12.84
C ASP A 27 -7.45 5.24 -11.43
N TYR A 28 -7.59 4.24 -10.55
CA TYR A 28 -7.89 4.51 -9.14
C TYR A 28 -6.73 5.28 -8.49
N THR A 29 -7.08 6.34 -7.77
CA THR A 29 -6.12 7.19 -7.07
C THR A 29 -6.54 7.33 -5.61
N THR A 30 -5.56 7.24 -4.71
CA THR A 30 -5.76 7.50 -3.27
C THR A 30 -4.55 8.24 -2.70
N ILE A 31 -4.77 8.98 -1.62
CA ILE A 31 -3.70 9.70 -0.89
C ILE A 31 -3.53 9.05 0.47
N ILE A 32 -2.30 8.65 0.76
CA ILE A 32 -1.91 7.99 1.99
C ILE A 32 -0.93 8.88 2.75
N PRO A 33 -1.18 9.24 4.03
CA PRO A 33 -0.18 9.89 4.86
C PRO A 33 1.07 9.01 4.98
N ILE A 34 2.26 9.60 4.81
CA ILE A 34 3.52 8.84 4.95
C ILE A 34 3.66 8.27 6.37
N ASP A 35 3.14 8.98 7.38
CA ASP A 35 3.13 8.53 8.77
C ASP A 35 2.43 7.17 8.95
N ASP A 36 1.39 6.86 8.14
CA ASP A 36 0.72 5.55 8.20
C ASP A 36 1.69 4.40 7.95
N PHE A 37 2.70 4.60 7.07
CA PHE A 37 3.68 3.57 6.75
C PHE A 37 4.62 3.24 7.92
N TYR A 38 4.77 4.17 8.87
CA TYR A 38 5.57 4.00 10.08
C TYR A 38 4.71 3.62 11.29
N LYS A 39 3.48 4.12 11.36
CA LYS A 39 2.51 3.83 12.42
C LYS A 39 1.96 2.41 12.33
N PHE A 40 1.76 1.89 11.13
CA PHE A 40 1.20 0.56 10.89
C PHE A 40 2.14 -0.30 10.04
N PRO A 41 2.11 -1.64 10.17
CA PRO A 41 2.88 -2.53 9.31
C PRO A 41 2.23 -2.67 7.93
N VAL A 42 2.11 -1.55 7.20
CA VAL A 42 1.60 -1.52 5.82
C VAL A 42 2.63 -2.16 4.89
N ILE A 43 2.15 -3.04 4.02
CA ILE A 43 2.99 -3.71 3.03
C ILE A 43 2.58 -3.34 1.61
N MET A 44 3.57 -3.26 0.72
CA MET A 44 3.37 -3.39 -0.72
C MET A 44 3.50 -4.88 -1.07
N ALA A 45 2.34 -5.56 -1.11
CA ALA A 45 2.25 -6.97 -1.44
C ALA A 45 2.54 -7.23 -2.92
N LEU A 46 3.36 -8.24 -3.17
CA LEU A 46 3.76 -8.75 -4.50
C LEU A 46 3.16 -10.14 -4.75
N LYS A 47 2.93 -10.89 -3.67
CA LYS A 47 2.47 -12.28 -3.71
C LYS A 47 1.26 -12.53 -2.81
N MET A 48 0.37 -13.37 -3.29
CA MET A 48 -0.74 -13.94 -2.53
C MET A 48 -0.62 -15.46 -2.55
N ASN A 49 -0.72 -16.10 -1.38
CA ASN A 49 -0.55 -17.55 -1.23
C ASN A 49 0.75 -18.08 -1.88
N GLY A 50 1.86 -17.35 -1.71
CA GLY A 50 3.18 -17.72 -2.24
C GLY A 50 3.41 -17.45 -3.73
N GLN A 51 2.38 -17.08 -4.49
CA GLN A 51 2.44 -16.84 -5.93
C GLN A 51 2.35 -15.35 -6.26
N TYR A 52 3.06 -14.89 -7.31
CA TYR A 52 2.94 -13.51 -7.79
C TYR A 52 1.50 -13.22 -8.25
N MET A 53 0.98 -12.07 -7.84
CA MET A 53 -0.38 -11.66 -8.19
C MET A 53 -0.43 -11.23 -9.66
N ARG A 54 -1.36 -11.81 -10.43
CA ARG A 54 -1.68 -11.34 -11.78
C ARG A 54 -2.57 -10.11 -11.71
N ILE A 55 -2.72 -9.38 -12.81
CA ILE A 55 -3.60 -8.21 -12.89
C ILE A 55 -5.04 -8.54 -12.43
N ARG A 56 -5.62 -9.65 -12.93
CA ARG A 56 -6.96 -10.11 -12.51
C ARG A 56 -7.06 -10.50 -11.03
N ASP A 57 -5.92 -10.79 -10.40
CA ASP A 57 -5.78 -11.19 -9.00
C ASP A 57 -5.26 -10.02 -8.13
N LYS A 58 -5.59 -8.78 -8.51
CA LYS A 58 -5.22 -7.52 -7.81
C LYS A 58 -3.73 -7.13 -7.87
N GLY A 59 -2.94 -7.80 -8.72
CA GLY A 59 -1.52 -7.49 -8.94
C GLY A 59 -1.26 -6.38 -9.98
N PRO A 60 0.00 -6.02 -10.24
CA PRO A 60 1.22 -6.67 -9.72
C PRO A 60 1.56 -6.28 -8.28
N LEU A 61 1.04 -5.14 -7.81
CA LEU A 61 1.32 -4.57 -6.49
C LEU A 61 0.02 -4.22 -5.78
N PHE A 62 -0.05 -4.50 -4.49
CA PHE A 62 -1.20 -4.17 -3.66
C PHE A 62 -0.72 -3.58 -2.34
N ILE A 63 -1.09 -2.32 -2.05
CA ILE A 63 -0.88 -1.73 -0.72
C ILE A 63 -1.92 -2.30 0.23
N VAL A 64 -1.49 -2.87 1.35
CA VAL A 64 -2.37 -3.55 2.30
C VAL A 64 -2.08 -3.08 3.71
N TYR A 65 -3.11 -2.55 4.37
CA TYR A 65 -3.13 -2.33 5.81
C TYR A 65 -3.51 -3.63 6.55
N PRO A 66 -2.99 -3.84 7.76
CA PRO A 66 -3.26 -5.03 8.56
C PRO A 66 -4.62 -4.93 9.28
N TYR A 67 -5.74 -4.99 8.56
CA TYR A 67 -7.07 -4.73 9.12
C TYR A 67 -7.43 -5.57 10.36
N ASP A 68 -6.90 -6.79 10.45
CA ASP A 68 -7.18 -7.71 11.55
C ASP A 68 -6.34 -7.42 12.81
N SER A 69 -5.37 -6.49 12.74
CA SER A 69 -4.50 -6.19 13.90
C SER A 69 -5.12 -5.21 14.89
N SER A 70 -6.12 -4.42 14.50
CA SER A 70 -6.78 -3.44 15.37
C SER A 70 -8.12 -2.98 14.81
N ALA A 71 -9.11 -2.75 15.68
CA ALA A 71 -10.40 -2.17 15.32
C ALA A 71 -10.28 -0.75 14.71
N GLU A 72 -9.19 -0.01 15.02
CA GLU A 72 -8.93 1.30 14.39
C GLU A 72 -8.85 1.16 12.86
N LEU A 73 -8.29 0.06 12.36
CA LEU A 73 -8.07 -0.15 10.93
C LEU A 73 -9.29 -0.68 10.19
N GLN A 74 -10.36 -1.04 10.91
CA GLN A 74 -11.56 -1.67 10.34
C GLN A 74 -12.59 -0.64 9.88
N ASN A 75 -12.17 0.29 9.02
CA ASN A 75 -13.05 1.34 8.51
C ASN A 75 -12.73 1.72 7.06
N GLN A 76 -13.65 2.48 6.45
CA GLN A 76 -13.61 2.85 5.04
C GLN A 76 -12.34 3.62 4.62
N ILE A 77 -11.73 4.37 5.54
CA ILE A 77 -10.51 5.14 5.25
C ILE A 77 -9.38 4.17 4.89
N TYR A 78 -9.10 3.17 5.74
CA TYR A 78 -8.01 2.23 5.51
C TYR A 78 -8.32 1.22 4.40
N TYR A 79 -9.60 0.88 4.21
CA TYR A 79 -10.03 0.08 3.05
C TYR A 79 -9.79 0.81 1.73
N SER A 80 -10.10 2.11 1.65
CA SER A 80 -9.85 2.90 0.43
C SER A 80 -8.36 3.19 0.20
N ARG A 81 -7.55 3.33 1.26
CA ARG A 81 -6.09 3.49 1.13
C ARG A 81 -5.37 2.22 0.67
N SER A 82 -5.98 1.05 0.83
CA SER A 82 -5.43 -0.20 0.31
C SER A 82 -5.73 -0.35 -1.18
N ALA A 83 -4.88 0.30 -1.99
CA ALA A 83 -4.99 0.29 -3.44
C ALA A 83 -4.35 -0.97 -4.04
N TRP A 84 -5.12 -1.72 -4.82
CA TRP A 84 -4.59 -2.80 -5.66
C TRP A 84 -4.10 -2.29 -7.02
N GLN A 85 -3.36 -3.13 -7.73
CA GLN A 85 -2.80 -2.83 -9.06
C GLN A 85 -1.96 -1.53 -9.08
N VAL A 86 -1.22 -1.24 -8.01
CA VAL A 86 -0.40 -0.01 -7.91
C VAL A 86 0.62 0.03 -9.05
N SER A 87 0.64 1.15 -9.76
CA SER A 87 1.53 1.41 -10.90
C SER A 87 2.51 2.55 -10.62
N LYS A 88 2.10 3.53 -9.81
CA LYS A 88 2.91 4.70 -9.48
C LYS A 88 2.61 5.20 -8.06
N MET A 89 3.64 5.69 -7.39
CA MET A 89 3.55 6.40 -6.12
C MET A 89 4.35 7.70 -6.24
N ILE A 90 3.73 8.83 -5.91
CA ILE A 90 4.35 10.16 -5.91
C ILE A 90 4.35 10.65 -4.47
N ILE A 91 5.53 11.01 -3.96
CA ILE A 91 5.68 11.56 -2.61
C ILE A 91 5.55 13.08 -2.69
N GLU A 92 4.74 13.66 -1.80
CA GLU A 92 4.43 15.09 -1.70
C GLU A 92 4.61 15.63 -0.28
#